data_AF-A0AAD6JJN0-F1
#
_entry.id   AF-A0AAD6JJN0-F1
#
_cell.length_a   1.000
_cell.length_b   1.000
_cell.length_c   1.000
_cell.angle_alpha   90.00
_cell.angle_beta   90.00
_cell.angle_gamma   90.00
#
_symmetry.space_group_name_H-M   'P 1'
#
loop_
_entity.id
_entity.type
_entity.pdbx_description
1 polymer ?
#
loop_
_entity_poly.entity_id
_entity_poly.type
_entity_poly.pdbx_seq_one_letter_code
_entity_poly.pdbx_strand_id
1 'polypeptide(L)'
;MYEAVSLYKGHRIIASKGAGGINFTVLQLVIYCLFGVLAGVVGGLLGLGGGFIMGPLFLELGIPPQVSSATATFAMTFSSSMSVVEYYLLKRFPVPYAVYFVGVATFAAFVGQHVVRRLIIMFGRASLIIFILASTIFVSAISLGGVGVANMIGKIHRHEYMGFDNLCKYDG
;
A
#
# COMPACT_ATOMS: atom_id res chain seq x y z
N MET A 1 -25.26 -5.76 -14.57
CA MET A 1 -26.66 -6.23 -14.41
C MET A 1 -26.78 -7.74 -14.13
N TYR A 2 -25.78 -8.59 -14.42
CA TYR A 2 -25.84 -10.02 -14.11
C TYR A 2 -25.63 -10.36 -12.62
N GLU A 3 -24.96 -9.51 -11.85
CA GLU A 3 -24.70 -9.76 -10.42
C GLU A 3 -25.90 -9.48 -9.50
N ALA A 4 -26.83 -8.61 -9.91
CA ALA A 4 -27.99 -8.23 -9.09
C ALA A 4 -29.04 -9.36 -8.99
N VAL A 5 -29.18 -10.17 -10.05
CA VAL A 5 -30.11 -11.32 -10.06
C VAL A 5 -29.54 -12.50 -9.24
N SER A 6 -28.21 -12.60 -9.14
CA SER A 6 -27.56 -13.63 -8.32
C SER A 6 -27.67 -13.36 -6.81
N LEU A 7 -27.92 -12.11 -6.39
CA LEU A 7 -28.10 -11.75 -4.98
C LEU A 7 -29.49 -12.07 -4.43
N TYR A 8 -30.53 -12.08 -5.27
CA TYR A 8 -31.89 -12.38 -4.84
C TYR A 8 -32.11 -13.88 -4.57
N LYS A 9 -31.28 -14.76 -5.14
CA LYS A 9 -31.44 -16.22 -5.07
C LYS A 9 -30.74 -16.88 -3.85
N GLY A 10 -30.55 -16.13 -2.76
CA GLY A 10 -30.34 -16.71 -1.41
C GLY A 10 -29.22 -17.73 -1.26
N HIS A 11 -28.14 -17.64 -2.06
CA HIS A 11 -27.05 -18.62 -2.02
C HIS A 11 -25.67 -17.97 -2.16
N ARG A 12 -25.39 -16.95 -1.35
CA ARG A 12 -24.03 -16.82 -0.83
C ARG A 12 -24.03 -17.42 0.55
N ILE A 13 -23.72 -18.72 0.59
CA ILE A 13 -22.94 -19.25 1.69
C ILE A 13 -21.77 -18.28 1.80
N ILE A 14 -21.83 -17.41 2.81
CA ILE A 14 -20.64 -16.75 3.32
C ILE A 14 -19.76 -17.94 3.60
N ALA A 15 -18.77 -18.18 2.76
CA ALA A 15 -17.70 -19.10 3.07
C ALA A 15 -16.94 -18.45 4.23
N SER A 16 -17.58 -18.43 5.41
CA SER A 16 -16.99 -18.78 6.68
C SER A 16 -16.38 -20.15 6.44
N LYS A 17 -15.25 -20.15 5.74
CA LYS A 17 -14.36 -21.28 5.72
C LYS A 17 -13.98 -21.38 7.19
N GLY A 18 -14.52 -22.42 7.83
CA GLY A 18 -14.29 -22.71 9.24
C GLY A 18 -12.83 -22.48 9.58
N ALA A 19 -12.54 -21.98 10.77
CA ALA A 19 -12.42 -22.90 11.89
C ALA A 19 -11.48 -24.10 11.59
N GLY A 20 -10.46 -23.92 10.73
CA GLY A 20 -9.17 -24.52 10.99
C GLY A 20 -8.55 -23.66 12.07
N GLY A 21 -8.51 -24.15 13.30
CA GLY A 21 -8.10 -23.41 14.49
C GLY A 21 -6.72 -22.76 14.31
N ILE A 22 -6.72 -21.53 13.81
CA ILE A 22 -5.60 -20.63 13.98
C ILE A 22 -5.72 -20.23 15.44
N ASN A 23 -5.01 -20.97 16.30
CA ASN A 23 -4.78 -20.58 17.69
C ASN A 23 -3.92 -19.32 17.64
N PHE A 24 -4.50 -18.19 17.21
CA PHE A 24 -3.88 -16.89 17.37
C PHE A 24 -3.90 -16.62 18.87
N THR A 25 -2.82 -17.02 19.52
CA THR A 25 -2.51 -16.54 20.86
C THR A 25 -2.64 -15.02 20.82
N VAL A 26 -3.26 -14.41 21.83
CA VAL A 26 -3.47 -12.95 21.91
C VAL A 26 -2.15 -12.20 21.61
N LEU A 27 -1.03 -12.77 22.04
CA LEU A 27 0.33 -12.34 21.71
C LEU A 27 0.61 -12.23 20.20
N GLN A 28 0.26 -13.24 19.41
CA GLN A 28 0.47 -13.26 17.97
C GLN A 28 -0.38 -12.20 17.25
N LEU A 29 -1.61 -11.97 17.71
CA LEU A 29 -2.47 -10.90 17.21
C LEU A 29 -1.90 -9.52 17.52
N VAL A 30 -1.39 -9.33 18.74
CA VAL A 30 -0.73 -8.09 19.16
C VAL A 30 0.54 -7.84 18.33
N ILE A 31 1.36 -8.88 18.11
CA ILE A 31 2.55 -8.78 17.26
C ILE A 31 2.19 -8.41 15.83
N TYR A 32 1.17 -9.04 15.24
CA TYR A 32 0.69 -8.72 13.89
C TYR A 32 0.16 -7.29 13.79
N CYS A 33 -0.57 -6.83 14.82
CA CYS A 33 -1.07 -5.46 14.88
C CYS A 33 0.09 -4.45 14.98
N LEU A 34 1.08 -4.72 15.83
CA LEU A 34 2.27 -3.89 15.96
C LEU A 34 3.05 -3.81 14.64
N PHE A 35 3.23 -4.96 13.98
CA PHE A 35 3.89 -5.03 12.68
C PHE A 35 3.11 -4.30 11.60
N GLY A 36 1.77 -4.43 11.59
CA GLY A 36 0.88 -3.70 10.69
C GLY A 36 0.91 -2.19 10.91
N VAL A 37 1.01 -1.72 12.16
CA VAL A 37 1.19 -0.30 12.50
C VAL A 37 2.56 0.20 12.07
N LEU A 38 3.64 -0.51 12.41
CA LEU A 38 5.01 -0.17 11.99
C LEU A 38 5.12 -0.07 10.48
N ALA A 39 4.62 -1.10 9.79
CA ALA A 39 4.59 -1.13 8.35
C ALA A 39 3.71 0.01 7.82
N GLY A 40 2.53 0.25 8.38
CA GLY A 40 1.65 1.36 8.00
C GLY A 40 2.30 2.74 8.15
N VAL A 41 3.05 2.96 9.23
CA VAL A 41 3.83 4.18 9.46
C VAL A 41 4.93 4.32 8.39
N VAL A 42 5.68 3.26 8.12
CA VAL A 42 6.71 3.26 7.07
C VAL A 42 6.09 3.50 5.69
N GLY A 43 5.00 2.82 5.35
CA GLY A 43 4.27 3.00 4.10
C GLY A 43 3.62 4.37 3.95
N GLY A 44 3.19 4.97 5.06
CA GLY A 44 2.70 6.35 5.13
C GLY A 44 3.79 7.38 4.92
N LEU A 45 4.96 7.21 5.55
CA LEU A 45 6.14 8.06 5.36
C LEU A 45 6.66 8.00 3.92
N LEU A 46 6.59 6.83 3.29
CA LEU A 46 6.93 6.63 1.87
C LEU A 46 5.87 7.20 0.92
N GLY A 47 4.70 7.63 1.43
CA GLY A 47 3.61 8.18 0.62
C GLY A 47 2.90 7.16 -0.27
N LEU A 48 3.11 5.86 -0.04
CA LEU A 48 2.56 4.78 -0.88
C LEU A 48 1.10 4.46 -0.54
N GLY A 49 0.63 4.85 0.66
CA GLY A 49 -0.66 4.42 1.20
C GLY A 49 -0.60 2.94 1.58
N GLY A 50 -0.90 2.58 2.83
CA GLY A 50 -0.61 1.27 3.44
C GLY A 50 -1.19 0.01 2.77
N GLY A 51 -1.84 0.10 1.60
CA GLY A 51 -2.37 -1.04 0.85
C GLY A 51 -1.31 -2.04 0.39
N PHE A 52 -0.08 -1.59 0.18
CA PHE A 52 1.06 -2.47 -0.13
C PHE A 52 1.35 -3.50 0.97
N ILE A 53 1.09 -3.14 2.23
CA ILE A 53 1.34 -3.97 3.42
C ILE A 53 0.11 -4.80 3.76
N MET A 54 -1.08 -4.22 3.61
CA MET A 54 -2.34 -4.93 3.84
C MET A 54 -2.50 -6.13 2.88
N GLY A 55 -1.98 -6.04 1.65
CA GLY A 55 -2.00 -7.12 0.65
C GLY A 55 -1.42 -8.45 1.17
N PRO A 56 -0.11 -8.53 1.49
CA PRO A 56 0.50 -9.75 2.03
C PRO A 56 -0.08 -10.16 3.39
N LEU A 57 -0.38 -9.20 4.27
CA LEU A 57 -0.95 -9.47 5.59
C LEU A 57 -2.29 -10.21 5.51
N PHE A 58 -3.16 -9.81 4.58
CA PHE A 58 -4.44 -10.48 4.37
C PHE A 58 -4.33 -11.83 3.65
N LEU A 59 -3.28 -12.03 2.84
CA LEU A 59 -2.95 -13.34 2.26
C LEU A 59 -2.47 -14.32 3.34
N GLU A 60 -1.67 -13.86 4.30
CA GLU A 60 -1.24 -14.68 5.45
C GLU A 60 -2.40 -15.05 6.38
N LEU A 61 -3.41 -14.17 6.50
CA LEU A 61 -4.65 -14.45 7.23
C LEU A 61 -5.64 -15.37 6.48
N GLY A 62 -5.32 -15.80 5.25
CA GLY A 62 -6.14 -16.71 4.45
C GLY A 62 -7.46 -16.10 3.95
N ILE A 63 -7.59 -14.78 3.99
CA ILE A 63 -8.80 -14.05 3.55
C ILE A 63 -8.82 -14.00 2.02
N PRO A 64 -9.99 -14.18 1.37
CA PRO A 64 -10.07 -14.06 -0.08
C PRO A 64 -9.54 -12.68 -0.55
N PRO A 65 -8.63 -12.62 -1.54
CA PRO A 65 -7.94 -11.39 -1.92
C PRO A 65 -8.89 -10.30 -2.42
N GLN A 66 -10.06 -10.68 -2.90
CA GLN A 66 -11.05 -9.76 -3.45
C GLN A 66 -11.74 -8.90 -2.37
N VAL A 67 -12.01 -9.44 -1.18
CA VAL A 67 -12.59 -8.64 -0.08
C VAL A 67 -11.51 -7.82 0.63
N SER A 68 -10.31 -8.40 0.79
CA SER A 68 -9.15 -7.72 1.36
C SER A 68 -8.76 -6.48 0.54
N SER A 69 -8.69 -6.62 -0.79
CA SER A 69 -8.40 -5.51 -1.70
C SER A 69 -9.44 -4.39 -1.60
N ALA A 70 -10.73 -4.73 -1.45
CA ALA A 70 -11.78 -3.73 -1.26
C ALA A 70 -11.59 -2.96 0.05
N THR A 71 -11.34 -3.65 1.16
CA THR A 71 -11.09 -3.02 2.47
C THR A 71 -9.83 -2.14 2.45
N ALA A 72 -8.73 -2.63 1.88
CA ALA A 72 -7.49 -1.87 1.76
C ALA A 72 -7.68 -0.60 0.92
N THR A 73 -8.44 -0.69 -0.18
CA THR A 73 -8.74 0.47 -1.03
C THR A 73 -9.58 1.50 -0.27
N PHE A 74 -10.59 1.07 0.48
CA PHE A 74 -11.37 1.97 1.34
C PHE A 74 -10.49 2.68 2.37
N ALA A 75 -9.66 1.94 3.10
CA ALA A 75 -8.75 2.51 4.08
C ALA A 75 -7.76 3.51 3.44
N MET A 76 -7.21 3.18 2.26
CA MET A 76 -6.34 4.09 1.51
C MET A 76 -7.06 5.37 1.09
N THR A 77 -8.28 5.28 0.53
CA THR A 77 -9.04 6.49 0.13
C THR A 77 -9.32 7.42 1.31
N PHE A 78 -9.66 6.86 2.47
CA PHE A 78 -9.88 7.65 3.68
C PHE A 78 -8.59 8.33 4.15
N SER A 79 -7.49 7.58 4.24
CA SER A 79 -6.18 8.12 4.64
C SER A 79 -5.69 9.21 3.68
N SER A 80 -5.78 9.00 2.36
CA SER A 80 -5.41 10.00 1.36
C SER A 80 -6.25 11.27 1.46
N SER A 81 -7.56 11.15 1.72
CA SER A 81 -8.43 12.32 1.91
C SER A 81 -8.01 13.15 3.12
N MET A 82 -7.64 12.50 4.23
CA MET A 82 -7.13 13.15 5.42
C MET A 82 -5.81 13.89 5.15
N SER A 83 -4.88 13.25 4.43
CA SER A 83 -3.62 13.90 4.03
C SER A 83 -3.84 15.12 3.14
N VAL A 84 -4.78 15.07 2.19
CA VAL A 84 -5.09 16.23 1.34
C VAL A 84 -5.60 17.41 2.17
N VAL A 85 -6.46 17.15 3.16
CA VAL A 85 -6.97 18.20 4.07
C VAL A 85 -5.84 18.78 4.90
N GLU A 86 -4.94 17.95 5.45
CA GLU A 86 -3.77 18.40 6.19
C GLU A 86 -2.86 19.29 5.34
N TYR A 87 -2.48 18.84 4.15
CA TYR A 87 -1.65 19.61 3.22
C TYR A 87 -2.29 20.92 2.77
N TYR A 88 -3.62 20.94 2.66
CA TYR A 88 -4.38 22.16 2.37
C TYR A 88 -4.32 23.16 3.54
N LEU A 89 -4.48 22.68 4.78
CA LEU A 89 -4.42 23.51 5.99
C LEU A 89 -3.02 24.11 6.22
N LEU A 90 -1.95 23.37 5.87
CA LEU A 90 -0.57 23.85 5.99
C LEU A 90 -0.21 24.96 4.98
N LYS A 91 -1.11 25.35 4.05
CA LYS A 91 -0.96 26.43 3.05
C LYS A 91 0.35 26.39 2.24
N ARG A 92 1.00 25.22 2.17
CA ARG A 92 2.36 25.08 1.61
C ARG A 92 2.39 24.67 0.13
N PHE A 93 1.22 24.62 -0.53
CA PHE A 93 1.09 24.03 -1.86
C PHE A 93 0.70 25.04 -2.95
N PRO A 94 1.46 25.15 -4.05
CA PRO A 94 0.99 25.82 -5.25
C PRO A 94 -0.13 24.97 -5.88
N VAL A 95 -1.38 25.43 -5.71
CA VAL A 95 -2.61 24.83 -6.24
C VAL A 95 -2.51 24.33 -7.70
N PRO A 96 -1.90 25.04 -8.68
CA PRO A 96 -1.88 24.56 -10.07
C PRO A 96 -1.13 23.24 -10.27
N TYR A 97 -0.06 22.98 -9.52
CA TYR A 97 0.67 21.71 -9.61
C TYR A 97 -0.14 20.55 -9.06
N ALA A 98 -0.89 20.78 -7.98
CA ALA A 98 -1.74 19.75 -7.38
C ALA A 98 -2.78 19.24 -8.38
N VAL A 99 -3.44 20.14 -9.12
CA VAL A 99 -4.45 19.77 -10.12
C VAL A 99 -3.83 18.96 -11.26
N TYR A 100 -2.63 19.33 -11.72
CA TYR A 100 -1.91 18.57 -12.75
C TYR A 100 -1.58 17.14 -12.28
N PHE A 101 -1.02 17.00 -11.08
CA PHE A 101 -0.71 15.68 -10.51
C PHE A 101 -1.96 14.82 -10.29
N VAL A 102 -3.07 15.42 -9.83
CA VAL A 102 -4.35 14.71 -9.69
C VAL A 102 -4.85 14.20 -11.04
N GLY A 103 -4.76 15.02 -12.10
CA GLY A 103 -5.13 14.62 -13.45
C GLY A 103 -4.32 13.43 -13.96
N VAL A 104 -2.99 13.53 -13.88
CA VAL A 104 -2.07 12.45 -14.30
C VAL A 104 -2.28 11.18 -13.47
N ALA A 105 -2.41 11.31 -12.14
CA ALA A 105 -2.62 10.17 -11.24
C ALA A 105 -3.95 9.47 -11.51
N THR A 106 -5.03 10.22 -11.75
CA THR A 106 -6.35 9.65 -12.06
C THR A 106 -6.32 8.89 -13.38
N PHE A 107 -5.67 9.45 -14.41
CA PHE A 107 -5.52 8.78 -15.69
C PHE A 107 -4.69 7.49 -15.58
N ALA A 108 -3.54 7.56 -14.91
CA ALA A 108 -2.69 6.40 -14.66
C ALA A 108 -3.42 5.31 -13.84
N ALA A 109 -4.16 5.69 -12.80
CA ALA A 109 -4.95 4.78 -11.98
C ALA A 109 -6.07 4.11 -12.78
N PHE A 110 -6.79 4.87 -13.60
CA PHE A 110 -7.85 4.32 -14.45
C PHE A 110 -7.31 3.28 -15.44
N VAL A 111 -6.22 3.62 -16.15
CA VAL A 111 -5.57 2.71 -17.09
C VAL A 111 -5.02 1.47 -16.36
N GLY A 112 -4.32 1.67 -15.25
CA GLY A 112 -3.77 0.58 -14.44
C GLY A 112 -4.84 -0.36 -13.91
N GLN A 113 -5.92 0.16 -13.33
CA GLN A 113 -7.06 -0.64 -12.86
C GLN A 113 -7.74 -1.41 -13.99
N HIS A 114 -7.91 -0.79 -15.16
CA HIS A 114 -8.51 -1.45 -16.32
C HIS A 114 -7.62 -2.61 -16.81
N VAL A 115 -6.32 -2.39 -16.95
CA VAL A 115 -5.35 -3.41 -17.37
C VAL A 115 -5.29 -4.56 -16.36
N VAL A 116 -5.15 -4.25 -15.06
CA VAL A 116 -5.07 -5.26 -13.99
C VAL A 116 -6.35 -6.07 -13.92
N ARG A 117 -7.53 -5.41 -13.97
CA ARG A 117 -8.82 -6.11 -13.99
C ARG A 117 -8.94 -7.03 -15.20
N ARG A 118 -8.51 -6.58 -16.39
CA ARG A 118 -8.54 -7.40 -17.60
C ARG A 118 -7.60 -8.61 -17.48
N LEU A 119 -6.41 -8.41 -16.90
CA LEU A 119 -5.46 -9.49 -16.63
C LEU A 119 -6.05 -10.55 -15.70
N ILE A 120 -6.71 -10.12 -14.61
CA ILE A 120 -7.33 -11.02 -13.65
C ILE A 120 -8.45 -11.84 -14.31
N ILE A 121 -9.29 -11.21 -15.15
CA ILE A 121 -10.39 -11.90 -15.84
C ILE A 121 -9.87 -12.91 -16.87
N MET A 122 -8.81 -12.60 -17.62
CA MET A 122 -8.28 -13.54 -18.62
C MET A 122 -7.66 -14.80 -18.01
N PHE A 123 -7.02 -14.68 -16.85
CA PHE A 123 -6.26 -15.80 -16.26
C PHE A 123 -6.96 -16.51 -15.10
N GLY A 124 -7.87 -15.87 -14.38
CA GLY A 124 -8.76 -16.51 -13.39
C GLY A 124 -8.10 -17.24 -12.22
N ARG A 125 -6.79 -17.09 -11.98
CA ARG A 125 -6.03 -17.82 -10.94
C ARG A 125 -5.52 -16.90 -9.83
N ALA A 126 -5.71 -17.31 -8.57
CA ALA A 126 -5.25 -16.57 -7.39
C ALA A 126 -3.72 -16.38 -7.34
N SER A 127 -2.94 -17.32 -7.90
CA SER A 127 -1.48 -17.24 -7.98
C SER A 127 -0.97 -16.01 -8.74
N LEU A 128 -1.77 -15.50 -9.68
CA LEU A 128 -1.38 -14.37 -10.51
C LEU A 128 -1.48 -13.04 -9.75
N ILE A 129 -2.42 -12.93 -8.81
CA ILE A 129 -2.54 -11.77 -7.91
C ILE A 129 -1.26 -11.68 -7.07
N ILE A 130 -0.80 -12.80 -6.51
CA ILE A 130 0.43 -12.88 -5.72
C ILE A 130 1.64 -12.51 -6.58
N PHE A 131 1.72 -13.00 -7.81
CA PHE A 131 2.79 -12.66 -8.75
C PHE A 131 2.83 -11.16 -9.09
N ILE A 132 1.67 -10.55 -9.35
CA ILE A 132 1.56 -9.10 -9.61
C ILE A 132 2.02 -8.31 -8.39
N LEU A 133 1.55 -8.67 -7.18
CA LEU A 133 1.97 -8.04 -5.94
C LEU A 133 3.50 -8.13 -5.78
N ALA A 134 4.06 -9.34 -5.87
CA ALA A 134 5.50 -9.57 -5.74
C ALA A 134 6.34 -8.79 -6.77
N SER A 135 5.91 -8.76 -8.03
CA SER A 135 6.60 -7.97 -9.07
C SER A 135 6.58 -6.46 -8.75
N THR A 136 5.45 -5.96 -8.23
CA THR A 136 5.32 -4.55 -7.85
C THR A 136 6.20 -4.20 -6.65
N ILE A 137 6.28 -5.10 -5.65
CA ILE A 137 7.20 -5.00 -4.51
C ILE A 137 8.64 -4.89 -5.00
N PHE A 138 9.04 -5.79 -5.89
CA PHE A 138 10.40 -5.89 -6.39
C PHE A 138 10.81 -4.64 -7.18
N VAL A 139 9.97 -4.20 -8.11
CA VAL A 139 10.22 -2.98 -8.90
C VAL A 139 10.31 -1.76 -7.98
N SER A 140 9.43 -1.63 -6.99
CA SER A 140 9.46 -0.53 -6.03
C SER A 140 10.75 -0.53 -5.20
N ALA A 141 11.18 -1.69 -4.73
CA ALA A 141 12.42 -1.84 -3.96
C ALA A 141 13.65 -1.47 -4.79
N ILE A 142 13.71 -1.89 -6.06
CA ILE A 142 14.81 -1.55 -6.96
C ILE A 142 14.84 -0.05 -7.26
N SER A 143 13.70 0.56 -7.61
CA SER A 143 13.66 1.98 -7.93
C SER A 143 13.99 2.85 -6.72
N LEU A 144 13.39 2.60 -5.55
CA LEU A 144 13.68 3.37 -4.33
C LEU A 144 15.10 3.13 -3.83
N GLY A 145 15.57 1.88 -3.84
CA GLY A 145 16.94 1.54 -3.47
C GLY A 145 17.95 2.19 -4.42
N GLY A 146 17.72 2.11 -5.73
CA GLY A 146 18.57 2.72 -6.74
C GLY A 146 18.65 4.23 -6.64
N VAL A 147 17.51 4.92 -6.52
CA VAL A 147 17.47 6.39 -6.35
C VAL A 147 18.09 6.80 -5.01
N GLY A 148 17.86 6.05 -3.93
CA GLY A 148 18.45 6.30 -2.62
C GLY A 148 19.98 6.20 -2.64
N VAL A 149 20.52 5.14 -3.25
CA VAL A 149 21.97 4.93 -3.40
C VAL A 149 22.59 6.00 -4.31
N ALA A 150 21.97 6.29 -5.46
CA ALA A 150 22.43 7.34 -6.37
C ALA A 150 22.47 8.72 -5.70
N ASN A 151 21.43 9.06 -4.93
CA ASN A 151 21.37 10.31 -4.19
C ASN A 151 22.42 10.37 -3.07
N MET A 152 22.66 9.26 -2.37
CA MET A 152 23.68 9.16 -1.32
C MET A 152 25.09 9.37 -1.89
N ILE A 153 25.41 8.73 -3.02
CA ILE A 153 26.72 8.88 -3.69
C ILE A 153 26.92 10.34 -4.16
N GLY A 154 25.87 10.97 -4.72
CA GLY A 154 25.91 12.38 -5.10
C GLY A 154 26.16 13.31 -3.90
N LYS A 155 25.57 13.01 -2.75
CA LYS A 155 25.72 13.78 -1.52
C LYS A 155 27.12 13.64 -0.90
N ILE A 156 27.72 12.43 -0.99
CA ILE A 156 29.10 12.15 -0.58
C ILE A 156 30.10 12.94 -1.44
N HIS A 157 29.91 12.96 -2.77
CA HIS A 157 30.83 13.66 -3.68
C HIS A 157 30.78 15.19 -3.53
N ARG A 158 29.65 15.75 -3.07
CA ARG A 158 29.51 17.19 -2.81
C ARG A 158 29.97 17.61 -1.41
N HIS A 159 30.50 16.69 -0.59
CA HIS A 159 30.81 16.92 0.83
C HIS A 159 29.65 17.56 1.59
N GLU A 160 28.40 17.26 1.21
CA GLU A 160 27.23 17.80 1.87
C GLU A 160 26.89 17.00 3.13
N TYR A 161 26.41 17.70 4.16
CA TYR A 161 26.04 17.09 5.43
C TYR A 161 25.00 15.99 5.24
N MET A 162 25.37 14.76 5.58
CA MET A 162 24.56 13.54 5.39
C MET A 162 23.43 13.41 6.41
N GLY A 163 23.25 14.40 7.30
CA GLY A 163 22.21 14.42 8.34
C GLY A 163 22.60 13.70 9.63
N PHE A 164 23.83 13.21 9.73
CA PHE A 164 24.39 12.75 10.99
C PHE A 164 24.98 13.95 11.72
N ASP A 165 24.46 14.23 12.93
CA ASP A 165 25.11 15.16 13.83
C ASP A 165 26.51 14.68 14.19
N ASN A 166 27.44 15.62 14.39
CA ASN A 166 28.81 15.28 14.76
C ASN A 166 28.77 14.50 16.07
N LEU A 167 28.99 13.18 16.01
CA LEU A 167 29.11 12.28 17.17
C LEU A 167 30.15 12.77 18.18
N CYS A 168 31.06 13.67 17.76
CA CYS A 168 32.09 14.28 18.57
C CYS A 168 31.69 15.60 19.25
N LYS A 169 30.41 16.01 19.22
CA LYS A 169 29.93 17.22 19.94
C LYS A 169 29.35 16.91 21.33
N TYR A 170 29.82 15.83 21.96
CA TYR A 170 29.54 15.47 23.35
C TYR A 170 30.86 15.46 24.14
N ASP A 171 31.48 16.63 24.23
CA ASP A 171 32.52 16.93 25.23
C ASP A 171 32.36 18.41 25.60
N GLY A 172 31.89 18.67 26.83
CA GLY A 172 31.56 19.99 27.37
C GLY A 172 30.41 19.93 28.35
#